data_AF-A0A1M2Z6E1-F1
#
_entry.id   AF-A0A1M2Z6E1-F1
#
_cell.length_a   1.000
_cell.length_b   1.000
_cell.length_c   1.000
_cell.angle_alpha   90.00
_cell.angle_beta   90.00
_cell.angle_gamma   90.00
#
_symmetry.space_group_name_H-M   'P 1'
#
loop_
_entity.id
_entity.type
_entity.pdbx_description
1 polymer ?
#
loop_
_entity_poly.entity_id
_entity_poly.type
_entity_poly.pdbx_seq_one_letter_code
_entity_poly.pdbx_strand_id
1 'polypeptide(L)' 'MPPRIKRLIGSILIVLLVIVYAVAAMVVAEARLSQASGLVHFAYFLFSGLLWVLPAMLIVKWMYGAPKKRS' A
#
# COMPACT_ATOMS: atom_id res chain seq x y z
N MET A 1 11.84 -18.12 -11.73
CA MET A 1 11.86 -16.74 -12.29
C MET A 1 13.15 -16.06 -11.92
N PRO A 2 13.87 -15.43 -12.87
CA PRO A 2 15.11 -14.71 -12.58
C PRO A 2 14.91 -13.69 -11.46
N PRO A 3 15.80 -13.63 -10.45
CA PRO A 3 15.65 -12.74 -9.29
C PRO A 3 15.59 -11.24 -9.66
N ARG A 4 16.09 -10.87 -10.83
CA ARG A 4 16.04 -9.51 -11.38
C ARG A 4 14.63 -9.08 -11.81
N ILE A 5 13.85 -10.00 -12.39
CA ILE A 5 12.48 -9.72 -12.87
C ILE A 5 11.51 -9.62 -11.69
N LYS A 6 11.67 -10.47 -10.66
CA LYS A 6 10.86 -10.39 -9.43
C LYS A 6 10.98 -9.03 -8.73
N ARG A 7 12.18 -8.43 -8.73
CA ARG A 7 12.40 -7.09 -8.16
C ARG A 7 11.72 -5.98 -8.98
N LEU A 8 11.81 -6.04 -10.31
CA LEU A 8 11.12 -5.08 -11.20
C LEU A 8 9.59 -5.14 -11.02
N ILE A 9 9.02 -6.34 -11.02
CA ILE A 9 7.58 -6.53 -10.82
C ILE A 9 7.15 -6.07 -9.43
N GLY A 10 7.92 -6.40 -8.39
CA GLY A 10 7.62 -5.98 -7.02
C GLY A 10 7.62 -4.45 -6.86
N SER A 11 8.59 -3.75 -7.44
CA SER A 11 8.62 -2.28 -7.45
C SER A 11 7.41 -1.68 -8.17
N ILE A 12 7.06 -2.20 -9.34
CA ILE A 12 5.88 -1.75 -10.09
C ILE A 12 4.60 -2.02 -9.31
N LEU A 13 4.48 -3.19 -8.66
CA LEU A 13 3.31 -3.54 -7.85
C LEU A 13 3.13 -2.59 -6.67
N ILE A 14 4.21 -2.19 -6.00
CA ILE A 14 4.15 -1.22 -4.90
C ILE A 14 3.66 0.13 -5.41
N VAL A 15 4.20 0.62 -6.52
CA VAL A 15 3.78 1.90 -7.12
C VAL A 15 2.30 1.85 -7.53
N LEU A 16 1.89 0.78 -8.21
CA LEU A 16 0.50 0.59 -8.63
C LEU A 16 -0.43 0.54 -7.43
N LEU A 17 -0.04 -0.19 -6.37
CA LEU A 17 -0.80 -0.28 -5.14
C LEU A 17 -0.95 1.10 -4.48
N VAL A 18 0.11 1.89 -4.42
CA VAL A 18 0.07 3.25 -3.87
C VAL A 18 -0.91 4.13 -4.67
N ILE A 19 -0.85 4.10 -6.00
CA ILE A 19 -1.74 4.90 -6.85
C ILE A 19 -3.20 4.50 -6.64
N VAL A 20 -3.52 3.21 -6.75
CA VAL A 20 -4.89 2.71 -6.57
C VAL A 20 -5.40 3.01 -5.17
N TYR A 21 -4.56 2.86 -4.15
CA TYR A 21 -4.92 3.14 -2.78
C TYR A 21 -5.17 4.62 -2.51
N ALA A 22 -4.31 5.50 -3.02
CA ALA A 22 -4.47 6.94 -2.88
C ALA A 22 -5.77 7.42 -3.54
N VAL A 23 -6.08 6.93 -4.74
CA VAL A 23 -7.34 7.24 -5.42
C VAL A 23 -8.54 6.69 -4.65
N ALA A 24 -8.47 5.46 -4.15
CA ALA A 24 -9.55 4.89 -3.33
C ALA A 24 -9.75 5.67 -2.03
N ALA A 25 -8.68 6.06 -1.34
CA ALA A 25 -8.73 6.87 -0.13
C ALA A 25 -9.31 8.27 -0.41
N MET A 26 -8.94 8.89 -1.54
CA MET A 26 -9.48 10.17 -1.96
C MET A 26 -10.99 10.07 -2.25
N VAL A 27 -11.41 9.06 -3.02
CA VAL A 27 -12.83 8.82 -3.34
C VAL A 27 -13.63 8.53 -2.07
N VAL A 28 -13.10 7.76 -1.12
CA VAL A 28 -13.81 7.47 0.13
C VAL A 28 -13.86 8.70 1.04
N ALA A 29 -12.77 9.48 1.13
CA ALA A 29 -12.79 10.74 1.85
C ALA A 29 -13.83 11.70 1.24
N GLU A 30 -13.84 11.87 -0.08
CA GLU A 30 -14.77 12.76 -0.77
C GLU A 30 -16.22 12.26 -0.70
N ALA A 31 -16.46 10.96 -0.88
CA ALA A 31 -17.80 10.37 -0.87
C ALA A 31 -18.41 10.22 0.53
N ARG A 32 -17.59 10.11 1.60
CA ARG A 32 -18.09 9.87 2.97
C ARG A 32 -17.88 11.04 3.91
N LEU A 33 -16.94 11.94 3.64
CA LEU A 33 -16.60 13.05 4.52
C LEU A 33 -16.90 14.44 3.94
N SER A 34 -17.56 14.55 2.78
CA SER A 34 -18.03 15.86 2.27
C SER A 34 -18.93 16.63 3.25
N GLN A 35 -19.50 15.95 4.25
CA GLN A 35 -20.35 16.50 5.31
C GLN A 35 -19.76 16.33 6.73
N ALA A 36 -18.55 15.77 6.90
CA ALA A 36 -18.01 15.36 8.20
C ALA A 36 -16.88 16.27 8.71
N SER A 37 -16.81 16.40 10.04
CA SER A 37 -15.81 17.19 10.80
C SER A 37 -14.35 16.82 10.44
N GLY A 38 -13.44 17.80 10.47
CA GLY A 38 -12.01 17.62 10.20
C GLY A 38 -11.30 16.56 11.06
N LEU A 39 -11.85 16.22 12.22
CA LEU A 39 -11.33 15.15 13.08
C LEU A 39 -11.56 13.74 12.49
N VAL A 40 -12.67 13.57 11.76
CA VAL A 40 -12.97 12.33 11.01
C VAL A 40 -12.03 12.20 9.83
N HIS A 41 -11.70 13.31 9.15
CA HIS A 41 -10.67 13.33 8.10
C HIS A 41 -9.32 12.86 8.65
N PHE A 42 -8.90 13.41 9.79
CA PHE A 42 -7.64 13.02 10.44
C PHE A 42 -7.61 11.53 10.79
N ALA A 43 -8.66 11.03 11.45
CA ALA A 43 -8.76 9.61 11.79
C ALA A 43 -8.76 8.72 10.53
N TYR A 44 -9.48 9.12 9.48
CA TYR A 44 -9.53 8.37 8.22
C TYR A 44 -8.15 8.29 7.54
N PHE A 45 -7.42 9.40 7.44
CA PHE A 45 -6.07 9.40 6.90
C PHE A 45 -5.10 8.58 7.76
N LEU A 46 -5.24 8.62 9.09
CA LEU A 46 -4.43 7.82 10.00
C LEU A 46 -4.67 6.32 9.81
N PHE A 47 -5.93 5.90 9.79
CA PHE A 47 -6.29 4.48 9.63
C PHE A 47 -6.03 3.98 8.22
N SER A 48 -6.31 4.77 7.18
CA SER A 48 -6.00 4.37 5.79
C SER A 48 -4.48 4.30 5.58
N GLY A 49 -3.75 5.28 6.12
CA GLY A 49 -2.29 5.31 6.22
C GLY A 49 -1.68 4.17 7.05
N LEU A 50 -2.44 3.52 7.94
CA LEU A 50 -1.99 2.30 8.62
C LEU A 50 -2.38 1.03 7.86
N LEU A 51 -3.59 1.01 7.29
CA LEU A 51 -4.15 -0.14 6.60
C LEU A 51 -3.33 -0.51 5.36
N TRP A 52 -2.77 0.47 4.64
CA TRP A 52 -1.93 0.20 3.46
C TRP A 52 -0.54 -0.38 3.79
N VAL A 53 -0.06 -0.25 5.03
CA VAL A 53 1.23 -0.80 5.46
C VAL A 53 1.21 -2.33 5.41
N LEU A 54 0.08 -2.96 5.71
CA LEU A 54 -0.09 -4.42 5.63
C LEU A 54 0.13 -4.97 4.20
N PRO A 55 -0.56 -4.47 3.15
CA PRO A 55 -0.29 -4.87 1.77
C PRO A 55 1.12 -4.53 1.31
N ALA A 56 1.65 -3.35 1.67
CA ALA A 56 3.02 -3.00 1.34
C ALA A 56 4.02 -4.01 1.93
N MET A 57 3.83 -4.39 3.19
CA MET A 57 4.66 -5.39 3.87
C MET A 57 4.53 -6.78 3.23
N LEU A 58 3.34 -7.19 2.76
CA LEU A 58 3.15 -8.44 2.02
C LEU A 58 3.92 -8.44 0.70
N ILE A 59 3.88 -7.36 -0.08
CA ILE A 59 4.60 -7.25 -1.35
C ILE A 59 6.11 -7.23 -1.10
N VAL A 60 6.59 -6.47 -0.12
CA VAL A 60 8.01 -6.43 0.28
C VAL A 60 8.46 -7.82 0.75
N LYS A 61 7.70 -8.49 1.62
CA LYS A 61 7.99 -9.86 2.06
C LYS A 61 8.03 -10.82 0.88
N TRP A 62 7.16 -10.67 -0.12
CA TRP A 62 7.20 -11.50 -1.33
C TRP A 62 8.42 -11.20 -2.21
N MET A 63 8.82 -9.93 -2.30
CA MET A 63 9.97 -9.47 -3.10
C MET A 63 11.31 -9.86 -2.47
N TYR A 64 11.43 -9.78 -1.14
CA TYR A 64 12.64 -10.12 -0.37
C TYR A 64 12.63 -11.55 0.18
N GLY A 65 11.47 -12.21 0.23
CA GLY A 65 11.24 -13.53 0.84
C GLY A 65 11.73 -14.72 0.04
N ALA A 66 12.81 -14.58 -0.73
CA ALA A 66 13.73 -15.69 -0.87
C ALA A 66 14.76 -15.55 0.26
N PRO A 67 14.56 -16.17 1.44
CA PRO A 67 15.67 -16.31 2.38
C PRO A 67 16.75 -17.06 1.61
N LYS A 68 17.84 -16.36 1.28
CA LYS A 68 19.06 -16.98 0.80
C LYS A 68 19.49 -17.89 1.94
N LYS A 69 19.19 -19.18 1.82
CA LYS A 69 19.71 -20.23 2.70
C LYS A 69 21.22 -20.11 2.57
N ARG A 70 21.84 -19.42 3.53
CA ARG A 70 23.29 -19.28 3.63
C ARG A 70 23.78 -20.69 3.96
N SER A 71 24.43 -21.34 2.99
CA SER A 71 25.04 -22.66 3.14
C SER A 71 26.19 -22.59 4.11
#